data_AF-A0A4D7CP87-F1
#
_entry.id   AF-A0A4D7CP87-F1
#
_cell.length_a   1.000
_cell.length_b   1.000
_cell.length_c   1.000
_cell.angle_alpha   90.00
_cell.angle_beta   90.00
_cell.angle_gamma   90.00
#
_symmetry.space_group_name_H-M   'P 1'
#
loop_
_entity.id
_entity.type
_entity.pdbx_description
1 polymer ?
#
loop_
_entity_poly.entity_id
_entity_poly.type
_entity_poly.pdbx_seq_one_letter_code
_entity_poly.pdbx_strand_id
1 'polypeptide(L)'
;MDKRTLHDEFSNIENDLKQMILRLSEMKSTVESLTEKNVHLEVENKHLRSRLIELEKETSATATGKNELSKSRMNLEKIYEDGFHVCNIYYGSRRENDEECAFCLDVIYGERK
;
A
#
# COMPACT_ATOMS: atom_id res chain seq x y z
N MET A 1 -47.67 -40.40 2.14
CA MET A 1 -47.38 -38.96 2.27
C MET A 1 -48.71 -38.26 2.47
N ASP A 2 -48.95 -37.70 3.65
CA ASP A 2 -50.22 -37.06 3.96
C ASP A 2 -50.28 -35.68 3.27
N LYS A 3 -51.42 -35.32 2.68
CA LYS A 3 -51.53 -34.11 1.83
C LYS A 3 -51.22 -32.81 2.60
N ARG A 4 -51.41 -32.83 3.93
CA ARG A 4 -51.05 -31.74 4.84
C ARG A 4 -49.53 -31.59 4.99
N THR A 5 -48.79 -32.69 5.11
CA THR A 5 -47.34 -32.65 5.31
C THR A 5 -46.61 -32.00 4.13
N LEU A 6 -47.05 -32.33 2.90
CA LEU A 6 -46.50 -31.70 1.68
C LEU A 6 -46.82 -30.20 1.59
N HIS A 7 -48.00 -29.77 2.05
CA HIS A 7 -48.36 -28.36 2.09
C HIS A 7 -47.50 -27.59 3.08
N ASP A 8 -47.28 -28.16 4.27
CA ASP A 8 -46.44 -27.55 5.32
C ASP A 8 -44.97 -27.46 4.88
N GLU A 9 -44.44 -28.50 4.23
CA GLU A 9 -43.10 -28.47 3.62
C GLU A 9 -42.99 -27.37 2.55
N PHE A 10 -44.00 -27.21 1.70
CA PHE A 10 -44.02 -26.18 0.68
C PHE A 10 -44.06 -24.77 1.29
N SER A 11 -44.86 -24.56 2.34
CA SER A 11 -44.91 -23.29 3.08
C SER A 11 -43.59 -22.98 3.78
N ASN A 12 -42.87 -23.99 4.29
CA ASN A 12 -41.54 -23.80 4.88
C ASN A 12 -40.53 -23.35 3.82
N ILE A 13 -40.50 -24.00 2.65
CA ILE A 13 -39.63 -23.61 1.54
C ILE A 13 -39.95 -22.18 1.07
N GLU A 14 -41.23 -21.81 1.00
CA GLU A 14 -41.64 -20.45 0.65
C GLU A 14 -41.09 -19.42 1.65
N ASN A 15 -41.17 -19.72 2.96
CA ASN A 15 -40.62 -18.84 4.00
C ASN A 15 -39.10 -18.76 3.95
N ASP A 16 -38.42 -19.89 3.70
CA ASP A 16 -36.96 -19.91 3.55
C ASP A 16 -36.50 -19.07 2.36
N LEU A 17 -37.22 -19.15 1.23
CA LEU A 17 -36.95 -18.31 0.05
C LEU A 17 -37.15 -16.82 0.36
N LYS A 18 -38.22 -16.47 1.09
CA LYS A 18 -38.45 -15.08 1.52
C LYS A 18 -37.30 -14.57 2.40
N GLN A 19 -36.85 -15.38 3.36
CA GLN A 19 -35.70 -15.03 4.21
C GLN A 19 -34.41 -14.90 3.40
N MET A 20 -34.21 -15.76 2.39
CA MET A 20 -33.04 -15.68 1.51
C MET A 20 -33.04 -14.39 0.69
N ILE A 21 -34.19 -13.97 0.17
CA ILE A 21 -34.34 -12.69 -0.55
C ILE A 21 -34.01 -11.51 0.36
N LEU A 22 -34.49 -11.51 1.61
CA LEU A 22 -34.18 -10.44 2.57
C LEU A 22 -32.67 -10.35 2.84
N ARG A 23 -32.01 -11.49 3.07
CA ARG A 23 -30.56 -11.56 3.27
C ARG A 23 -29.78 -11.09 2.04
N LEU A 24 -30.23 -11.44 0.83
CA LEU A 24 -29.62 -10.95 -0.41
C LEU A 24 -29.73 -9.42 -0.54
N SER A 25 -30.87 -8.85 -0.13
CA SER A 25 -31.06 -7.40 -0.13
C SER A 25 -30.11 -6.69 0.84
N GLU A 26 -29.93 -7.24 2.05
CA GLU A 26 -29.00 -6.70 3.04
C GLU A 26 -27.53 -6.81 2.57
N MET A 27 -27.17 -7.96 1.99
CA MET A 27 -25.85 -8.17 1.42
C MET A 27 -25.58 -7.20 0.27
N LYS A 28 -26.55 -6.95 -0.61
CA LYS A 28 -26.45 -5.96 -1.69
C LYS A 28 -26.13 -4.57 -1.12
N SER A 29 -26.87 -4.12 -0.11
CA SER A 29 -26.63 -2.80 0.52
C SER A 29 -25.23 -2.71 1.14
N THR A 30 -24.76 -3.81 1.75
CA THR A 30 -23.40 -3.89 2.30
C THR A 30 -22.34 -3.77 1.21
N VAL A 31 -22.52 -4.47 0.10
CA VAL A 31 -21.62 -4.40 -1.06
C VAL A 31 -21.58 -2.99 -1.63
N GLU A 32 -22.73 -2.34 -1.80
CA GLU A 32 -22.81 -0.94 -2.26
C GLU A 32 -21.98 -0.01 -1.35
N SER A 33 -22.19 -0.08 -0.02
CA SER A 33 -21.40 0.71 0.93
C SER A 33 -19.89 0.43 0.87
N LEU A 34 -19.51 -0.84 0.70
CA LEU A 34 -18.10 -1.21 0.56
C LEU A 34 -17.49 -0.69 -0.74
N THR A 35 -18.25 -0.73 -1.85
CA THR A 35 -17.78 -0.19 -3.13
C THR A 35 -17.58 1.32 -3.07
N GLU A 36 -18.49 2.06 -2.45
CA GLU A 36 -18.35 3.52 -2.25
C GLU A 36 -17.10 3.85 -1.42
N LYS A 37 -16.90 3.15 -0.30
CA LYS A 37 -15.71 3.33 0.55
C LYS A 37 -14.42 3.00 -0.20
N ASN A 38 -14.44 1.96 -1.03
CA ASN A 38 -13.28 1.58 -1.82
C ASN A 38 -12.91 2.68 -2.82
N VAL A 39 -13.88 3.18 -3.60
CA VAL A 39 -13.67 4.29 -4.53
C VAL A 39 -13.13 5.53 -3.81
N HIS A 40 -13.68 5.87 -2.65
CA HIS A 40 -13.18 6.98 -1.83
C HIS A 40 -11.70 6.78 -1.43
N LEU A 41 -11.35 5.60 -0.94
CA LEU A 41 -9.98 5.26 -0.54
C LEU A 41 -9.02 5.27 -1.73
N GLU A 42 -9.43 4.80 -2.90
CA GLU A 42 -8.60 4.83 -4.11
C GLU A 42 -8.28 6.27 -4.53
N VAL A 43 -9.27 7.16 -4.49
CA VAL A 43 -9.10 8.59 -4.78
C VAL A 43 -8.17 9.25 -3.76
N GLU A 44 -8.39 9.00 -2.47
CA GLU A 44 -7.53 9.52 -1.40
C GLU A 44 -6.10 9.02 -1.54
N ASN A 45 -5.91 7.72 -1.80
CA ASN A 45 -4.58 7.14 -2.01
C ASN A 45 -3.86 7.80 -3.19
N LYS A 46 -4.57 8.04 -4.30
CA LYS A 46 -4.02 8.77 -5.45
C LYS A 46 -3.61 10.19 -5.08
N HIS A 47 -4.43 10.91 -4.32
CA HIS A 47 -4.10 12.27 -3.87
C HIS A 47 -2.88 12.29 -2.94
N LEU A 48 -2.81 11.35 -1.99
CA LEU A 48 -1.65 11.20 -1.10
C LEU A 48 -0.37 10.90 -1.87
N ARG A 49 -0.42 10.00 -2.86
CA ARG A 49 0.74 9.71 -3.72
C ARG A 49 1.18 10.92 -4.52
N SER A 50 0.24 11.68 -5.11
CA SER A 50 0.56 12.92 -5.81
C SER A 50 1.23 13.92 -4.87
N ARG A 51 0.73 14.06 -3.64
CA ARG A 51 1.30 14.97 -2.64
C ARG A 51 2.70 14.55 -2.19
N LEU A 52 2.95 13.25 -2.03
CA LEU A 52 4.28 12.73 -1.74
C LEU A 52 5.27 13.08 -2.85
N ILE A 53 4.88 12.90 -4.12
CA ILE A 53 5.73 13.28 -5.27
C ILE A 53 6.02 14.78 -5.29
N GLU A 54 5.05 15.64 -4.95
CA GLU A 54 5.26 17.09 -4.82
C GLU A 54 6.28 17.40 -3.71
N LEU A 55 6.13 16.80 -2.54
CA LEU A 55 7.04 16.98 -1.41
C LEU A 55 8.45 16.45 -1.70
N GLU A 56 8.59 15.32 -2.40
CA GLU A 56 9.88 14.80 -2.87
C GLU A 56 10.57 15.78 -3.83
N LYS A 57 9.81 16.45 -4.70
CA LYS A 57 10.34 17.50 -5.58
C LYS A 57 10.74 18.75 -4.80
N GLU A 58 9.94 19.18 -3.83
CA GLU A 58 10.24 20.34 -2.97
C GLU A 58 11.46 20.09 -2.06
N THR A 59 11.58 18.89 -1.50
CA THR A 59 12.76 18.45 -0.72
C THR A 59 14.01 18.34 -1.61
N SER A 60 13.89 17.83 -2.83
CA SER A 60 14.98 17.84 -3.81
C SER A 60 15.41 19.27 -4.20
N ALA A 61 14.47 20.22 -4.25
CA ALA A 61 14.75 21.63 -4.55
C ALA A 61 15.27 22.45 -3.33
N THR A 62 15.09 21.95 -2.11
CA THR A 62 15.63 22.55 -0.89
C THR A 62 16.94 21.89 -0.42
N ALA A 63 17.23 20.66 -0.89
CA ALA A 63 18.52 19.99 -0.73
C ALA A 63 19.67 20.69 -1.49
N THR A 64 19.37 21.53 -2.48
CA THR A 64 20.32 22.46 -3.11
C THR A 64 20.89 23.52 -2.15
N GLY A 65 20.44 23.57 -0.88
CA GLY A 65 20.89 24.53 0.14
C GLY A 65 21.81 23.98 1.24
N LYS A 66 22.08 22.67 1.33
CA LYS A 66 22.97 22.09 2.36
C LYS A 66 23.80 20.95 1.77
N ASN A 67 25.04 21.24 1.37
CA ASN A 67 26.03 20.31 0.80
C ASN A 67 25.51 19.51 -0.40
N GLU A 68 25.63 20.08 -1.61
CA GLU A 68 25.35 19.37 -2.87
C GLU A 68 26.20 18.10 -2.97
N LEU A 69 25.62 16.97 -2.59
CA LEU A 69 26.07 15.67 -3.05
C LEU A 69 26.04 15.69 -4.59
N SER A 70 27.12 15.26 -5.23
CA SER A 70 27.14 15.14 -6.68
C SER A 70 26.01 14.20 -7.14
N LYS A 71 25.52 14.37 -8.39
CA LYS A 71 24.47 13.50 -8.97
C LYS A 71 24.76 12.00 -8.76
N SER A 72 26.04 11.62 -8.79
CA SER A 72 26.50 10.25 -8.54
C SER A 72 26.26 9.81 -7.10
N ARG A 73 26.47 10.69 -6.11
CA ARG A 73 26.24 10.40 -4.69
C ARG A 73 24.75 10.34 -4.36
N MET A 74 23.93 11.22 -4.95
CA MET A 74 22.47 11.14 -4.84
C MET A 74 21.92 9.81 -5.37
N ASN A 75 22.50 9.28 -6.44
CA ASN A 75 22.11 7.96 -6.95
C ASN A 75 22.48 6.82 -5.99
N LEU A 76 23.62 6.91 -5.29
CA LEU A 76 24.02 5.93 -4.29
C LEU A 76 23.14 6.00 -3.03
N GLU A 77 22.72 7.21 -2.62
CA GLU A 77 21.76 7.42 -1.55
C GLU A 77 20.42 6.75 -1.87
N LYS A 78 19.91 6.92 -3.09
CA LYS A 78 18.67 6.26 -3.52
C LYS A 78 18.76 4.73 -3.48
N ILE A 79 19.84 4.14 -4.00
CA ILE A 79 20.06 2.68 -3.96
C ILE A 79 20.15 2.18 -2.51
N TYR A 80 20.73 3.00 -1.62
CA TYR A 80 20.76 2.72 -0.20
C TYR A 80 19.35 2.77 0.42
N GLU A 81 18.54 3.79 0.15
CA GLU A 81 17.16 3.87 0.62
C GLU A 81 16.28 2.71 0.13
N ASP A 82 16.52 2.22 -1.09
CA ASP A 82 15.87 1.04 -1.67
C ASP A 82 16.24 -0.29 -0.97
N GLY A 83 17.12 -0.24 0.04
CA GLY A 83 17.48 -1.38 0.89
C GLY A 83 18.69 -2.17 0.39
N PHE A 84 19.54 -1.60 -0.47
CA PHE A 84 20.75 -2.25 -0.97
C PHE A 84 22.03 -1.64 -0.41
N HIS A 85 23.08 -2.45 -0.27
CA HIS A 85 24.40 -1.94 0.08
C HIS A 85 25.08 -1.29 -1.12
N VAL A 86 25.70 -0.13 -0.89
CA VAL A 86 26.52 0.60 -1.87
C VAL A 86 28.01 0.65 -1.48
N CYS A 87 28.38 0.02 -0.37
CA CYS A 87 29.76 -0.12 0.06
C CYS A 87 30.47 -1.25 -0.68
N ASN A 88 31.80 -1.20 -0.73
CA ASN A 88 32.61 -2.21 -1.41
C ASN A 88 32.52 -3.61 -0.79
N ILE A 89 31.97 -3.73 0.42
CA ILE A 89 31.92 -5.00 1.17
C ILE A 89 30.72 -5.85 0.71
N TYR A 90 29.55 -5.23 0.56
CA TYR A 90 28.30 -5.94 0.30
C TYR A 90 27.56 -5.41 -0.94
N TYR A 91 28.27 -4.73 -1.85
CA TYR A 91 27.67 -4.02 -2.99
C TYR A 91 26.58 -4.83 -3.70
N GLY A 92 25.37 -4.26 -3.80
CA GLY A 92 24.21 -4.88 -4.47
C GLY A 92 23.49 -5.96 -3.66
N SER A 93 23.96 -6.32 -2.47
CA SER A 93 23.23 -7.20 -1.55
C SER A 93 22.15 -6.42 -0.81
N ARG A 94 21.04 -7.09 -0.47
CA ARG A 94 19.96 -6.49 0.31
C ARG A 94 20.38 -6.37 1.78
N ARG A 95 20.05 -5.26 2.43
CA ARG A 95 20.24 -5.08 3.87
C ARG A 95 19.26 -5.97 4.61
N GLU A 96 19.77 -6.84 5.48
CA GLU A 96 18.91 -7.62 6.37
C GLU A 96 18.27 -6.68 7.40
N ASN A 97 16.94 -6.73 7.54
CA ASN A 97 16.16 -5.92 8.50
C ASN A 97 16.31 -4.39 8.38
N ASP A 98 16.74 -3.87 7.22
CA ASP A 98 17.00 -2.44 7.02
C ASP A 98 18.01 -1.83 8.01
N GLU A 99 18.97 -2.64 8.49
CA GLU A 99 20.02 -2.17 9.40
C GLU A 99 20.92 -1.11 8.76
N GLU A 100 21.27 -0.09 9.55
CA GLU A 100 22.14 1.00 9.09
C GLU A 100 23.58 0.51 8.86
N CYS A 101 24.13 0.79 7.68
CA CYS A 101 25.49 0.40 7.33
C CYS A 101 26.43 1.60 7.32
N ALA A 102 27.30 1.72 8.34
CA ALA A 102 28.26 2.82 8.48
C ALA A 102 29.15 3.01 7.23
N PHE A 103 29.54 1.92 6.56
CA PHE A 103 30.35 1.98 5.34
C PHE A 103 29.58 2.56 4.15
N CYS A 104 28.28 2.30 4.04
CA CYS A 104 27.45 2.92 3.01
C CYS A 104 27.32 4.42 3.27
N LEU A 105 27.11 4.82 4.53
CA LEU A 105 27.02 6.23 4.93
C LEU A 105 28.32 6.99 4.64
N ASP A 106 29.49 6.38 4.87
CA ASP A 106 30.78 6.98 4.52
C ASP A 106 30.95 7.17 3.00
N VAL A 107 30.53 6.19 2.20
CA VAL A 107 30.53 6.32 0.73
C VAL A 107 29.59 7.43 0.25
N ILE A 108 28.42 7.58 0.88
CA ILE A 108 27.39 8.55 0.48
C ILE A 108 27.70 9.95 0.99
N TYR A 109 28.18 10.12 2.22
CA TYR A 109 28.35 11.43 2.88
C TYR A 109 29.79 11.75 3.33
N GLY A 110 30.71 10.80 3.30
CA GLY A 110 32.11 11.01 3.67
C GLY A 110 32.83 12.02 2.76
N GLU A 111 33.56 12.95 3.36
CA GLU A 111 34.43 13.88 2.64
C GLU A 111 35.74 13.17 2.29
N ARG A 112 35.96 12.86 1.00
CA ARG A 112 37.29 12.44 0.56
C ARG A 112 38.18 13.68 0.50
N LYS A 113 39.15 13.77 1.41
CA LYS A 113 40.30 14.66 1.29
C LYS A 113 41.28 14.13 0.23
#